data_AF-A0AAD7A0I1-F1
#
_entry.id   AF-A0AAD7A0I1-F1
#
_cell.length_a   1.000
_cell.length_b   1.000
_cell.length_c   1.000
_cell.angle_alpha   90.00
_cell.angle_beta   90.00
_cell.angle_gamma   90.00
#
_symmetry.space_group_name_H-M   'P 1'
#
loop_
_entity.id
_entity.type
_entity.pdbx_description
1 polymer ?
#
loop_
_entity_poly.entity_id
_entity_poly.type
_entity_poly.pdbx_seq_one_letter_code
_entity_poly.pdbx_strand_id
1 'polypeptide(L)'
;MDILLPTDFELGHEPVAQQDTHLAIQYKSDSYWWHTIGGDIAALLYEARYSTRTQSAFLTFFKNVICPQLGPAPSATSARSSLTMGGNPFEYCLEFESGTTRNPIVKVVVDASPLRPTSSHGPLRMATTDVVVAGLAPRVPGFDASWYLSFRRFFDLAHLPLAEQRVLIASAGHQSPVELGFDIQYEHHPSPDSLPVLAKVYFLP
;
A
#
# COMPACT_ATOMS: atom_id res chain seq x y z
N MET A 1 -32.83 -35.61 -52.49
CA MET A 1 -31.37 -35.65 -52.63
C MET A 1 -30.95 -34.21 -52.90
N ASP A 2 -29.86 -33.81 -52.26
CA ASP A 2 -29.26 -32.48 -52.19
C ASP A 2 -29.72 -31.55 -51.06
N ILE A 3 -28.67 -31.03 -50.43
CA ILE A 3 -28.51 -30.41 -49.13
C ILE A 3 -28.50 -28.89 -49.35
N LEU A 4 -29.24 -28.15 -48.53
CA LEU A 4 -29.02 -26.72 -48.34
C LEU A 4 -29.02 -26.44 -46.84
N LEU A 5 -27.84 -26.14 -46.30
CA LEU A 5 -27.65 -25.59 -44.96
C LEU A 5 -28.11 -24.12 -44.94
N PRO A 6 -28.90 -23.67 -43.96
CA PRO A 6 -29.03 -22.25 -43.69
C PRO A 6 -27.79 -21.73 -42.96
N THR A 7 -27.25 -20.68 -43.55
CA THR A 7 -26.20 -19.77 -43.07
C THR A 7 -26.55 -19.09 -41.75
N ASP A 8 -25.54 -19.00 -40.90
CA ASP A 8 -25.22 -17.92 -39.94
C ASP A 8 -26.28 -17.53 -38.90
N PHE A 9 -26.19 -18.20 -37.74
CA PHE A 9 -26.71 -17.71 -36.47
C PHE A 9 -25.62 -16.83 -35.83
N GLU A 10 -25.58 -15.54 -36.16
CA GLU A 10 -24.75 -14.58 -35.42
C GLU A 10 -25.38 -14.32 -34.04
N LEU A 11 -24.81 -14.98 -33.02
CA LEU A 11 -24.95 -14.56 -31.62
C LEU A 11 -24.33 -13.17 -31.50
N GLY A 12 -25.18 -12.16 -31.32
CA GLY A 12 -24.78 -10.82 -30.91
C GLY A 12 -24.07 -10.87 -29.55
N HIS A 13 -22.76 -11.03 -29.59
CA HIS A 13 -21.88 -10.68 -28.49
C HIS A 13 -21.69 -9.16 -28.52
N GLU A 14 -22.53 -8.45 -27.76
CA GLU A 14 -22.21 -7.10 -27.30
C GLU A 14 -20.91 -7.16 -26.47
N PRO A 15 -19.83 -6.47 -26.86
CA PRO A 15 -18.62 -6.43 -26.05
C PRO A 15 -18.82 -5.44 -24.89
N VAL A 16 -19.11 -5.97 -23.70
CA VAL A 16 -18.99 -5.24 -22.42
C VAL A 16 -17.49 -5.08 -22.11
N ALA A 17 -16.80 -4.20 -22.82
CA ALA A 17 -15.35 -4.01 -22.63
C ALA A 17 -14.81 -2.63 -23.04
N GLN A 18 -15.63 -1.57 -23.02
CA GLN A 18 -15.15 -0.22 -23.39
C GLN A 18 -15.38 0.87 -22.34
N GLN A 19 -16.10 0.60 -21.24
CA GLN A 19 -16.27 1.57 -20.16
C GLN A 19 -15.20 1.44 -19.05
N ASP A 20 -14.69 0.22 -18.77
CA ASP A 20 -13.82 -0.05 -17.62
C ASP A 20 -12.34 0.28 -17.83
N THR A 21 -11.90 0.48 -19.08
CA THR A 21 -10.52 0.91 -19.39
C THR A 21 -10.30 2.41 -19.18
N HIS A 22 -11.36 3.22 -19.09
CA HIS A 22 -11.23 4.68 -19.01
C HIS A 22 -10.87 5.19 -17.60
N LEU A 23 -11.13 4.41 -16.54
CA LEU A 23 -10.64 4.71 -15.19
C LEU A 23 -9.18 4.29 -14.98
N ALA A 24 -8.66 3.37 -15.81
CA ALA A 24 -7.29 2.88 -15.74
C ALA A 24 -6.27 3.79 -16.47
N ILE A 25 -6.70 4.80 -17.25
CA ILE A 25 -5.82 5.50 -18.20
C ILE A 25 -5.47 6.95 -17.80
N GLN A 26 -5.93 7.49 -16.66
CA GLN A 26 -5.65 8.90 -16.35
C GLN A 26 -5.05 9.18 -14.98
N TYR A 27 -3.93 8.51 -14.67
CA TYR A 27 -3.12 8.84 -13.51
C TYR A 27 -1.65 8.42 -13.70
N LYS A 28 -0.91 9.08 -14.60
CA LYS A 28 0.57 8.97 -14.65
C LYS A 28 1.18 9.47 -13.34
N SER A 29 1.51 8.55 -12.43
CA SER A 29 2.65 8.71 -11.55
C SER A 29 3.72 7.83 -12.15
N ASP A 30 4.86 8.40 -12.53
CA ASP A 30 6.02 7.66 -13.04
C ASP A 30 6.72 6.83 -11.95
N SER A 31 6.04 6.59 -10.82
CA SER A 31 6.56 5.74 -9.75
C SER A 31 6.59 4.29 -10.20
N TYR A 32 7.76 3.66 -10.09
CA TYR A 32 7.94 2.21 -10.24
C TYR A 32 6.92 1.43 -9.38
N TRP A 33 6.71 1.87 -8.14
CA TRP A 33 5.83 1.20 -7.16
C TRP A 33 4.35 1.26 -7.56
N TRP A 34 3.94 2.32 -8.25
CA TRP A 34 2.58 2.40 -8.76
C TRP A 34 2.35 1.38 -9.88
N HIS A 35 3.33 1.21 -10.77
CA HIS A 35 3.22 0.29 -11.91
C HIS A 35 3.42 -1.19 -11.53
N THR A 36 4.03 -1.48 -10.39
CA THR A 36 4.18 -2.84 -9.87
C THR A 36 3.09 -3.13 -8.85
N ILE A 37 3.32 -2.68 -7.62
CA ILE A 37 2.47 -2.98 -6.46
C ILE A 37 1.06 -2.38 -6.59
N GLY A 38 0.92 -1.22 -7.22
CA GLY A 38 -0.40 -0.60 -7.42
C GLY A 38 -1.35 -1.49 -8.24
N GLY A 39 -0.83 -2.22 -9.23
CA GLY A 39 -1.58 -3.20 -10.02
C GLY A 39 -2.03 -4.39 -9.17
N ASP A 40 -1.14 -4.94 -8.35
CA ASP A 40 -1.43 -6.06 -7.47
C ASP A 40 -2.52 -5.71 -6.44
N ILE A 41 -2.44 -4.54 -5.81
CA ILE A 41 -3.47 -4.04 -4.89
C ILE A 41 -4.81 -3.89 -5.61
N ALA A 42 -4.82 -3.31 -6.82
CA ALA A 42 -6.04 -3.12 -7.58
C ALA A 42 -6.72 -4.46 -7.90
N ALA A 43 -5.95 -5.46 -8.32
CA ALA A 43 -6.45 -6.80 -8.55
C ALA A 43 -7.02 -7.43 -7.28
N LEU A 44 -6.33 -7.33 -6.14
CA LEU A 44 -6.82 -7.86 -4.87
C LEU A 44 -8.13 -7.22 -4.42
N LEU A 45 -8.23 -5.89 -4.53
CA LEU A 45 -9.46 -5.18 -4.15
C LEU A 45 -10.62 -5.53 -5.08
N TYR A 46 -10.36 -5.74 -6.37
CA TYR A 46 -11.36 -6.20 -7.34
C TYR A 46 -11.85 -7.61 -7.00
N GLU A 47 -10.93 -8.56 -6.82
CA GLU A 47 -11.25 -9.97 -6.50
C GLU A 47 -11.95 -10.11 -5.15
N ALA A 48 -11.55 -9.30 -4.16
CA ALA A 48 -12.21 -9.22 -2.86
C ALA A 48 -13.54 -8.43 -2.92
N ARG A 49 -13.99 -7.98 -4.09
CA ARG A 49 -15.30 -7.33 -4.33
C ARG A 49 -15.50 -6.03 -3.56
N TYR A 50 -14.45 -5.23 -3.39
CA TYR A 50 -14.58 -3.87 -2.88
C TYR A 50 -15.31 -2.99 -3.90
N SER A 51 -16.07 -2.00 -3.42
CA SER A 51 -16.72 -1.03 -4.30
C SER A 51 -15.68 -0.22 -5.11
N THR A 52 -16.03 0.21 -6.33
CA THR A 52 -15.16 1.08 -7.16
C THR A 52 -14.71 2.33 -6.42
N ARG A 53 -15.56 2.86 -5.54
CA ARG A 53 -15.24 4.02 -4.70
C ARG A 53 -14.14 3.69 -3.69
N THR A 54 -14.25 2.57 -3.00
CA THR A 54 -13.23 2.12 -2.04
C THR A 54 -11.90 1.81 -2.73
N GLN A 55 -11.96 1.11 -3.88
CA GLN A 55 -10.81 0.85 -4.73
C GLN A 55 -10.11 2.17 -5.09
N SER A 56 -10.86 3.12 -5.64
CA SER A 56 -10.32 4.42 -6.07
C SER A 56 -9.74 5.21 -4.90
N ALA A 57 -10.41 5.23 -3.74
CA ALA A 57 -9.95 5.97 -2.57
C ALA A 57 -8.60 5.45 -2.07
N PHE A 58 -8.47 4.13 -1.89
CA PHE A 58 -7.21 3.54 -1.41
C PHE A 58 -6.10 3.63 -2.46
N LEU A 59 -6.38 3.32 -3.73
CA LEU A 59 -5.38 3.42 -4.80
C LEU A 59 -4.88 4.85 -5.00
N THR A 60 -5.76 5.85 -4.87
CA THR A 60 -5.37 7.27 -4.90
C THR A 60 -4.48 7.63 -3.72
N PHE A 61 -4.82 7.18 -2.51
CA PHE A 61 -3.98 7.37 -1.32
C PHE A 61 -2.62 6.70 -1.49
N PHE A 62 -2.58 5.45 -1.92
CA PHE A 62 -1.35 4.71 -2.19
C PHE A 62 -0.47 5.45 -3.20
N LYS A 63 -1.04 5.82 -4.34
CA LYS A 63 -0.33 6.50 -5.43
C LYS A 63 0.24 7.87 -5.01
N ASN A 64 -0.56 8.68 -4.31
CA ASN A 64 -0.23 10.08 -4.06
C ASN A 64 0.47 10.33 -2.73
N VAL A 65 0.31 9.42 -1.75
CA VAL A 65 0.89 9.58 -0.40
C VAL A 65 1.99 8.57 -0.14
N ILE A 66 1.76 7.28 -0.43
CA ILE A 66 2.72 6.21 -0.08
C ILE A 66 3.84 6.11 -1.13
N CYS A 67 3.51 5.96 -2.41
CA CYS A 67 4.49 5.77 -3.48
C CYS A 67 5.66 6.79 -3.47
N PRO A 68 5.43 8.11 -3.24
CA PRO A 68 6.53 9.08 -3.20
C PRO A 68 7.54 8.84 -2.06
N GLN A 69 7.15 8.14 -1.00
CA GLN A 69 8.01 7.86 0.16
C GLN A 69 8.91 6.62 -0.04
N LEU A 70 8.61 5.77 -1.03
CA LEU A 70 9.31 4.49 -1.23
C LEU A 70 10.62 4.62 -2.03
N GLY A 71 10.91 5.82 -2.53
CA GLY A 71 12.07 6.10 -3.38
C GLY A 71 11.97 5.44 -4.77
N PRO A 72 13.08 5.39 -5.52
CA PRO A 72 13.13 4.78 -6.85
C PRO A 72 13.00 3.25 -6.79
N ALA A 73 13.00 2.63 -7.98
CA ALA A 73 13.05 1.18 -8.12
C ALA A 73 14.24 0.56 -7.36
N PRO A 74 14.10 -0.67 -6.82
CA PRO A 74 15.19 -1.38 -6.18
C PRO A 74 16.41 -1.53 -7.10
N SER A 75 17.59 -1.28 -6.52
CA SER A 75 18.90 -1.51 -7.12
C SER A 75 19.80 -2.28 -6.14
N ALA A 76 20.97 -2.73 -6.61
CA ALA A 76 21.94 -3.45 -5.78
C ALA A 76 22.46 -2.66 -4.56
N THR A 77 22.31 -1.32 -4.54
CA THR A 77 22.72 -0.45 -3.44
C THR A 77 21.59 -0.10 -2.47
N SER A 78 20.39 -0.65 -2.69
CA SER A 78 19.25 -0.44 -1.82
C SER A 78 19.43 -1.14 -0.48
N ALA A 79 19.05 -0.48 0.62
CA ALA A 79 18.83 -1.22 1.86
C ALA A 79 17.63 -2.14 1.74
N ARG A 80 17.67 -3.23 2.51
CA ARG A 80 16.59 -4.21 2.60
C ARG A 80 15.65 -3.79 3.73
N SER A 81 14.35 -3.85 3.45
CA SER A 81 13.32 -3.73 4.48
C SER A 81 13.34 -4.97 5.40
N SER A 82 12.96 -4.80 6.67
CA SER A 82 12.65 -5.92 7.57
C SER A 82 11.37 -6.66 7.19
N LEU A 83 10.47 -6.00 6.46
CA LEU A 83 9.08 -6.44 6.29
C LEU A 83 8.95 -7.80 5.63
N THR A 84 9.82 -8.09 4.65
CA THR A 84 9.79 -9.37 3.94
C THR A 84 11.17 -10.00 3.94
N MET A 85 11.22 -11.34 3.91
CA MET A 85 12.48 -12.09 3.80
C MET A 85 13.31 -11.70 2.56
N GLY A 86 12.63 -11.24 1.50
CA GLY A 86 13.24 -10.71 0.28
C GLY A 86 13.81 -9.30 0.42
N GLY A 87 13.44 -8.53 1.45
CA GLY A 87 13.83 -7.14 1.65
C GLY A 87 12.97 -6.13 0.88
N ASN A 88 11.83 -6.57 0.34
CA ASN A 88 10.83 -5.71 -0.29
C ASN A 88 10.08 -4.91 0.80
N PRO A 89 9.95 -3.57 0.68
CA PRO A 89 9.23 -2.73 1.64
C PRO A 89 7.71 -2.81 1.53
N PHE A 90 7.19 -3.86 0.89
CA PHE A 90 5.77 -4.01 0.68
C PHE A 90 5.35 -5.47 0.83
N GLU A 91 4.23 -5.66 1.52
CA GLU A 91 3.52 -6.93 1.62
C GLU A 91 2.01 -6.68 1.51
N TYR A 92 1.28 -7.63 0.95
CA TYR A 92 -0.17 -7.61 0.92
C TYR A 92 -0.71 -9.01 1.14
N CYS A 93 -1.88 -9.12 1.77
CA CYS A 93 -2.52 -10.41 2.00
C CYS A 93 -4.04 -10.29 2.05
N LEU A 94 -4.70 -11.44 1.91
CA LEU A 94 -6.13 -11.61 2.13
C LEU A 94 -6.34 -12.28 3.49
N GLU A 95 -7.09 -11.63 4.36
CA GLU A 95 -7.57 -12.23 5.60
C GLU A 95 -8.95 -12.85 5.37
N PHE A 96 -9.04 -14.16 5.60
CA PHE A 96 -10.29 -14.92 5.52
C PHE A 96 -10.82 -15.17 6.93
N GLU A 97 -12.04 -14.70 7.21
CA GLU A 97 -12.72 -15.00 8.48
C GLU A 97 -13.35 -16.40 8.41
N SER A 98 -12.76 -17.34 9.16
CA SER A 98 -13.16 -18.75 9.16
C SER A 98 -14.65 -18.93 9.52
N GLY A 99 -15.36 -19.76 8.75
CA GLY A 99 -16.76 -20.10 9.02
C GLY A 99 -17.76 -19.01 8.60
N THR A 100 -17.31 -17.97 7.89
CA THR A 100 -18.20 -16.94 7.33
C THR A 100 -18.20 -16.97 5.80
N THR A 101 -19.28 -16.50 5.18
CA THR A 101 -19.32 -16.23 3.73
C THR A 101 -18.95 -14.78 3.40
N ARG A 102 -18.28 -14.09 4.34
CA ARG A 102 -17.87 -12.69 4.14
C ARG A 102 -16.74 -12.63 3.14
N ASN A 103 -16.68 -11.52 2.40
CA ASN A 103 -15.58 -11.27 1.50
C ASN A 103 -14.29 -11.06 2.33
N PRO A 104 -13.11 -11.50 1.84
CA PRO A 104 -11.85 -11.42 2.56
C PRO A 104 -11.35 -9.98 2.68
N ILE A 105 -10.78 -9.62 3.84
CA ILE A 105 -10.21 -8.28 4.04
C ILE A 105 -8.85 -8.20 3.36
N VAL A 106 -8.65 -7.20 2.49
CA VAL A 106 -7.33 -6.88 1.93
C VAL A 106 -6.53 -6.10 2.97
N LYS A 107 -5.35 -6.64 3.31
CA LYS A 107 -4.35 -5.97 4.15
C LYS A 107 -3.15 -5.58 3.31
N VAL A 108 -2.66 -4.39 3.56
CA VAL A 108 -1.45 -3.85 2.95
C VAL A 108 -0.49 -3.44 4.05
N VAL A 109 0.77 -3.86 3.95
CA VAL A 109 1.83 -3.47 4.88
C VAL A 109 2.97 -2.81 4.11
N VAL A 110 3.48 -1.71 4.65
CA VAL A 110 4.49 -0.86 4.00
C VAL A 110 5.58 -0.48 4.97
N ASP A 111 6.83 -0.61 4.54
CA ASP A 111 7.98 0.03 5.16
C ASP A 111 8.34 1.30 4.37
N ALA A 112 8.02 2.46 4.93
CA ALA A 112 8.29 3.74 4.30
C ALA A 112 9.71 4.26 4.57
N SER A 113 10.59 3.49 5.22
CA SER A 113 11.94 3.93 5.57
C SER A 113 12.74 4.40 4.35
N PRO A 114 13.70 5.32 4.53
CA PRO A 114 14.57 5.76 3.43
C PRO A 114 15.55 4.64 3.06
N LEU A 115 15.09 3.65 2.31
CA LEU A 115 15.88 2.49 1.89
C LEU A 115 16.66 2.79 0.60
N ARG A 116 16.22 3.79 -0.19
CA ARG A 116 16.67 4.06 -1.55
C ARG A 116 16.63 5.56 -1.88
N PRO A 117 17.78 6.27 -1.85
CA PRO A 117 19.01 5.85 -1.20
C PRO A 117 18.83 5.72 0.31
N THR A 118 19.74 5.00 0.96
CA THR A 118 19.82 5.02 2.42
C THR A 118 20.14 6.43 2.92
N SER A 119 19.47 6.86 3.99
CA SER A 119 19.76 8.15 4.61
C SER A 119 21.12 8.10 5.30
N SER A 120 22.09 8.86 4.79
CA SER A 120 23.45 8.93 5.34
C SER A 120 23.54 9.62 6.71
N HIS A 121 22.53 10.42 7.06
CA HIS A 121 22.51 11.27 8.26
C HIS A 121 21.41 10.90 9.27
N GLY A 122 20.59 9.90 8.96
CA GLY A 122 19.52 9.46 9.84
C GLY A 122 18.82 8.24 9.23
N PRO A 123 19.51 7.10 9.13
CA PRO A 123 18.95 5.87 8.56
C PRO A 123 17.75 5.35 9.37
N LEU A 124 17.67 5.64 10.67
CA LEU A 124 16.56 5.25 11.55
C LEU A 124 15.50 6.35 11.73
N ARG A 125 15.50 7.37 10.87
CA ARG A 125 14.51 8.46 10.95
C ARG A 125 13.16 8.03 10.41
N MET A 126 12.10 8.44 11.09
CA MET A 126 10.72 8.15 10.72
C MET A 126 10.02 9.21 9.84
N ALA A 127 10.76 10.13 9.22
CA ALA A 127 10.17 11.31 8.54
C ALA A 127 9.23 10.95 7.37
N THR A 128 9.55 9.91 6.62
CA THR A 128 8.70 9.39 5.54
C THR A 128 7.43 8.74 6.10
N THR A 129 7.55 7.99 7.19
CA THR A 129 6.40 7.47 7.95
C THR A 129 5.51 8.60 8.45
N ASP A 130 6.09 9.67 8.99
CA ASP A 130 5.33 10.85 9.46
C ASP A 130 4.47 11.44 8.34
N VAL A 131 4.98 11.50 7.11
CA VAL A 131 4.23 11.99 5.94
C VAL A 131 3.04 11.09 5.64
N VAL A 132 3.21 9.76 5.69
CA VAL A 132 2.10 8.82 5.45
C VAL A 132 1.04 8.95 6.54
N VAL A 133 1.45 9.01 7.81
CA VAL A 133 0.53 9.16 8.96
C VAL A 133 -0.21 10.50 8.90
N ALA A 134 0.48 11.60 8.58
CA ALA A 134 -0.16 12.91 8.38
C ALA A 134 -1.15 12.89 7.20
N GLY A 135 -0.89 12.10 6.17
CA GLY A 135 -1.80 11.89 5.04
C GLY A 135 -3.12 11.22 5.42
N LEU A 136 -3.18 10.48 6.53
CA LEU A 136 -4.39 9.81 7.03
C LEU A 136 -5.34 10.79 7.72
N ALA A 137 -4.83 11.79 8.45
CA ALA A 137 -5.63 12.70 9.26
C ALA A 137 -6.83 13.35 8.54
N PRO A 138 -6.68 13.90 7.32
CA PRO A 138 -7.83 14.51 6.63
C PRO A 138 -8.78 13.49 5.97
N ARG A 139 -8.44 12.19 5.94
CA ARG A 139 -9.12 11.17 5.13
C ARG A 139 -9.76 10.06 5.95
N VAL A 140 -9.19 9.70 7.09
CA VAL A 140 -9.69 8.61 7.93
C VAL A 140 -10.64 9.19 8.98
N PRO A 141 -11.93 8.83 8.96
CA PRO A 141 -12.88 9.30 9.97
C PRO A 141 -12.47 8.86 11.37
N GLY A 142 -12.50 9.78 12.34
CA GLY A 142 -12.11 9.48 13.72
C GLY A 142 -10.61 9.21 13.91
N PHE A 143 -9.76 9.63 12.96
CA PHE A 143 -8.32 9.48 13.08
C PHE A 143 -7.77 10.14 14.34
N ASP A 144 -7.03 9.36 15.13
CA ASP A 144 -6.30 9.82 16.31
C ASP A 144 -4.85 9.33 16.26
N ALA A 145 -3.91 10.27 16.22
CA ALA A 145 -2.48 9.98 16.20
C ALA A 145 -1.83 9.96 17.59
N SER A 146 -2.60 10.11 18.69
CA SER A 146 -2.05 10.28 20.04
C SER A 146 -1.12 9.14 20.45
N TRP A 147 -1.50 7.88 20.17
CA TRP A 147 -0.65 6.72 20.42
C TRP A 147 0.60 6.72 19.54
N TYR A 148 0.43 6.95 18.25
CA TYR A 148 1.56 7.05 17.33
C TYR A 148 2.58 8.10 17.79
N LEU A 149 2.12 9.31 18.09
CA LEU A 149 2.98 10.41 18.57
C LEU A 149 3.67 10.09 19.89
N SER A 150 3.00 9.34 20.78
CA SER A 150 3.57 8.91 22.05
C SER A 150 4.70 7.90 21.84
N PHE A 151 4.46 6.84 21.06
CA PHE A 151 5.48 5.82 20.76
C PHE A 151 6.62 6.39 19.91
N ARG A 152 6.33 7.26 18.95
CA ARG A 152 7.34 7.92 18.10
C ARG A 152 8.43 8.62 18.91
N ARG A 153 8.12 9.19 20.07
CA ARG A 153 9.12 9.82 20.96
C ARG A 153 10.19 8.86 21.47
N PHE A 154 9.85 7.57 21.58
CA PHE A 154 10.77 6.53 22.07
C PHE A 154 11.48 5.81 20.93
N PHE A 155 10.82 5.63 19.79
CA PHE A 155 11.33 4.84 18.67
C PHE A 155 11.94 5.65 17.52
N ASP A 156 11.81 6.98 17.51
CA ASP A 156 12.58 7.82 16.57
C ASP A 156 14.04 7.93 17.05
N LEU A 157 14.86 6.99 16.61
CA LEU A 157 16.27 6.89 16.99
C LEU A 157 17.19 7.82 16.17
N ALA A 158 16.62 8.73 15.37
CA ALA A 158 17.40 9.71 14.61
C ALA A 158 18.17 10.70 15.50
N HIS A 159 17.81 10.82 16.78
CA HIS A 159 18.51 11.66 17.75
C HIS A 159 19.85 11.06 18.23
N LEU A 160 20.05 9.74 18.07
CA LEU A 160 21.31 9.10 18.43
C LEU A 160 22.43 9.49 17.45
N PRO A 161 23.71 9.52 17.88
CA PRO A 161 24.83 9.67 16.97
C PRO A 161 24.83 8.62 15.86
N LEU A 162 25.25 9.00 14.64
CA LEU A 162 25.25 8.11 13.48
C LEU A 162 26.02 6.80 13.71
N ALA A 163 27.13 6.83 14.45
CA ALA A 163 27.89 5.64 14.80
C ALA A 163 27.06 4.64 15.61
N GLU A 164 26.26 5.14 16.56
CA GLU A 164 25.39 4.33 17.39
C GLU A 164 24.20 3.77 16.59
N GLN A 165 23.59 4.59 15.72
CA GLN A 165 22.57 4.10 14.77
C GLN A 165 23.10 2.96 13.90
N ARG A 166 24.36 3.05 13.42
CA ARG A 166 24.98 1.98 12.63
C ARG A 166 25.21 0.71 13.42
N VAL A 167 25.59 0.81 14.70
CA VAL A 167 25.72 -0.36 15.59
C VAL A 167 24.36 -1.03 15.78
N LEU A 168 23.30 -0.26 16.00
CA LEU A 168 21.94 -0.78 16.13
C LEU A 168 21.47 -1.49 14.86
N ILE A 169 21.66 -0.86 13.70
CA ILE A 169 21.32 -1.46 12.39
C ILE A 169 22.09 -2.76 12.17
N ALA A 170 23.39 -2.78 12.47
CA ALA A 170 24.21 -3.99 12.33
C ALA A 170 23.75 -5.11 13.27
N SER A 171 23.32 -4.76 14.49
CA SER A 171 22.80 -5.71 15.47
C SER A 171 21.42 -6.26 15.08
N ALA A 172 20.53 -5.41 14.57
CA ALA A 172 19.18 -5.78 14.15
C ALA A 172 19.16 -6.52 12.79
N GLY A 173 20.16 -6.24 11.93
CA GLY A 173 20.21 -6.76 10.57
C GLY A 173 19.31 -6.04 9.57
N HIS A 174 18.62 -4.97 10.00
CA HIS A 174 17.79 -4.10 9.17
C HIS A 174 17.85 -2.65 9.67
N GLN A 175 17.35 -1.72 8.86
CA GLN A 175 17.27 -0.29 9.19
C GLN A 175 15.84 0.25 9.21
N SER A 176 14.85 -0.64 9.24
CA SER A 176 13.43 -0.29 9.34
C SER A 176 13.07 -0.06 10.81
N PRO A 177 12.78 1.17 11.26
CA PRO A 177 12.31 1.42 12.61
C PRO A 177 10.82 1.12 12.78
N VAL A 178 10.04 1.17 11.69
CA VAL A 178 8.59 0.99 11.72
C VAL A 178 8.04 0.38 10.44
N GLU A 179 6.88 -0.26 10.57
CA GLU A 179 6.05 -0.76 9.47
C GLU A 179 4.62 -0.22 9.60
N LEU A 180 3.98 0.09 8.48
CA LEU A 180 2.63 0.66 8.40
C LEU A 180 1.67 -0.39 7.84
N GLY A 181 0.68 -0.81 8.62
CA GLY A 181 -0.38 -1.70 8.17
C GLY A 181 -1.66 -0.94 7.84
N PHE A 182 -2.38 -1.38 6.81
CA PHE A 182 -3.67 -0.85 6.39
C PHE A 182 -4.63 -2.01 6.17
N ASP A 183 -5.63 -2.15 7.04
CA ASP A 183 -6.74 -3.07 6.83
C ASP A 183 -7.86 -2.30 6.10
N ILE A 184 -8.11 -2.64 4.83
CA ILE A 184 -9.06 -1.91 4.00
C ILE A 184 -10.48 -2.37 4.33
N GLN A 185 -11.34 -1.45 4.75
CA GLN A 185 -12.70 -1.73 5.21
C GLN A 185 -13.69 -1.63 4.04
N TYR A 186 -14.69 -2.51 4.02
CA TYR A 186 -15.71 -2.54 2.95
C TYR A 186 -16.64 -1.33 2.98
N GLU A 187 -17.04 -0.86 4.17
CA GLU A 187 -18.10 0.14 4.32
C GLU A 187 -17.83 1.08 5.50
N HIS A 188 -17.24 2.26 5.23
CA HIS A 188 -17.49 3.47 6.01
C HIS A 188 -17.01 4.71 5.24
N HIS A 189 -17.91 5.33 4.49
CA HIS A 189 -17.60 6.55 3.75
C HIS A 189 -18.46 7.74 4.17
N PRO A 190 -18.13 8.43 5.27
CA PRO A 190 -18.86 9.63 5.66
C PRO A 190 -18.71 10.78 4.65
N SER A 191 -17.70 10.72 3.77
CA SER A 191 -17.50 11.69 2.69
C SER A 191 -16.89 11.05 1.43
N PRO A 192 -16.98 11.68 0.24
CA PRO A 192 -16.32 11.21 -0.99
C PRO A 192 -14.81 10.98 -0.84
N ASP A 193 -14.16 11.82 -0.04
CA ASP A 193 -12.70 11.81 0.17
C ASP A 193 -12.24 10.89 1.32
N SER A 194 -13.18 10.19 1.96
CA SER A 194 -12.88 9.32 3.08
C SER A 194 -12.14 8.06 2.64
N LEU A 195 -11.11 7.71 3.40
CA LEU A 195 -10.29 6.52 3.24
C LEU A 195 -10.76 5.47 4.27
N PRO A 196 -11.42 4.38 3.84
CA PRO A 196 -11.99 3.38 4.75
C PRO A 196 -10.90 2.40 5.15
N VAL A 197 -9.97 2.81 6.02
CA VAL A 197 -8.88 1.95 6.49
C VAL A 197 -8.78 1.99 8.01
N LEU A 198 -8.46 0.84 8.60
CA LEU A 198 -7.85 0.78 9.92
C LEU A 198 -6.34 0.78 9.72
N ALA A 199 -5.70 1.91 10.03
CA ALA A 199 -4.25 2.05 9.95
C ALA A 199 -3.57 1.59 11.25
N LYS A 200 -2.43 0.92 11.11
CA LYS A 200 -1.61 0.39 12.20
C LYS A 200 -0.16 0.83 12.00
N VAL A 201 0.54 1.07 13.09
CA VAL A 201 1.99 1.31 13.08
C VAL A 201 2.64 0.30 14.00
N TYR A 202 3.56 -0.49 13.46
CA TYR A 202 4.38 -1.43 14.20
C TYR A 202 5.74 -0.77 14.42
N PHE A 203 6.18 -0.72 15.67
CA PHE A 203 7.49 -0.21 16.04
C PHE A 203 8.44 -1.38 16.25
N LEU A 204 9.56 -1.37 15.53
CA LEU A 204 10.54 -2.44 15.55
C LEU A 204 11.63 -2.09 16.57
N PRO A 205 11.86 -2.94 17.59
CA PRO A 205 12.84 -2.69 18.63
C PRO A 205 14.29 -2.88 18.16
#